data_AF-A0A354FN24-F1
#
_entry.id   AF-A0A354FN24-F1
#
_cell.length_a   1.000
_cell.length_b   1.000
_cell.length_c   1.000
_cell.angle_alpha   90.00
_cell.angle_beta   90.00
_cell.angle_gamma   90.00
#
_symmetry.space_group_name_H-M   'P 1'
#
loop_
_entity.id
_entity.type
_entity.pdbx_description
1 polymer ?
#
loop_
_entity_poly.entity_id
_entity_poly.type
_entity_poly.pdbx_seq_one_letter_code
_entity_poly.pdbx_strand_id
1 'polypeptide(L)'
;QLAKGRKFKVRRKLGEVYVQILLDKRYFSKLLKLQQQDVLAQLYGFSKPEQLYWVMQANHGLDRTLPARSAVYQLERANKKSWLLPNAYQRMALHYKQKGDRKKAGFWWRRLVQRFPEHNHAPEAYWKLAWYHYDQGGYKYAINSFKQGLKSGQLGLEGTARHLYWLGKTQLKLRHRKSARSSFRKLVKLYPNTYYGVRIRNEDPLLVPKSAKPRILKTAWHHSPPPPTAREEQLIRRCDFLLSVDEPELAMGKLRARLRRESTHALVWEASLLLHRYGQYHDLMRLAGNHYLVDLKRQSVQGQVWEFAFPRAYWDLIQEAAKKSGIDPYFALAIMREESLFDPRALSRSKAMGLMQLMPFTAKEEARRQKIRLGTREAVFDPRINTRLGTGYLGQLAKRFQDKLILTAGSYNAGPSNMKRWLKRWKGLSVDEFVETIPFLETRNYVKRVYRSFRIYKRIYQS
;
A
#
# COMPACT_ATOMS: atom_id res chain seq x y z
N GLN A 1 -24.85 22.68 -17.54
CA GLN A 1 -24.40 22.35 -16.15
C GLN A 1 -22.88 22.08 -16.04
N LEU A 2 -22.22 21.51 -17.06
CA LEU A 2 -20.76 21.27 -17.07
C LEU A 2 -19.89 22.54 -16.95
N ALA A 3 -20.38 23.72 -17.36
CA ALA A 3 -19.70 25.00 -17.17
C ALA A 3 -19.54 25.43 -15.69
N LYS A 4 -20.37 24.92 -14.77
CA LYS A 4 -20.29 25.21 -13.31
C LYS A 4 -19.28 24.30 -12.57
N GLY A 5 -18.62 23.38 -13.28
CA GLY A 5 -17.73 22.34 -12.74
C GLY A 5 -16.39 22.81 -12.17
N ARG A 6 -16.18 24.11 -11.89
CA ARG A 6 -14.94 24.62 -11.28
C ARG A 6 -14.95 24.62 -9.74
N LYS A 7 -16.12 24.58 -9.08
CA LYS A 7 -16.21 24.58 -7.61
C LYS A 7 -16.04 23.17 -7.04
N PHE A 8 -15.07 22.98 -6.13
CA PHE A 8 -14.76 21.69 -5.47
C PHE A 8 -15.98 21.00 -4.84
N LYS A 9 -16.88 21.77 -4.18
CA LYS A 9 -18.13 21.24 -3.60
C LYS A 9 -19.04 20.60 -4.65
N VAL A 10 -19.12 21.18 -5.86
CA VAL A 10 -19.94 20.63 -6.96
C VAL A 10 -19.30 19.35 -7.51
N ARG A 11 -17.97 19.32 -7.70
CA ARG A 11 -17.26 18.09 -8.11
C ARG A 11 -17.42 16.97 -7.08
N ARG A 12 -17.33 17.30 -5.79
CA ARG A 12 -17.54 16.35 -4.70
C ARG A 12 -18.96 15.81 -4.69
N LYS A 13 -19.98 16.68 -4.79
CA LYS A 13 -21.38 16.27 -4.82
C LYS A 13 -21.71 15.46 -6.08
N LEU A 14 -21.17 15.83 -7.24
CA LEU A 14 -21.28 15.04 -8.47
C LEU A 14 -20.58 13.68 -8.33
N GLY A 15 -19.41 13.63 -7.68
CA GLY A 15 -18.73 12.37 -7.39
C GLY A 15 -19.52 11.48 -6.42
N GLU A 16 -20.10 12.04 -5.37
CA GLU A 16 -20.96 11.34 -4.41
C GLU A 16 -22.24 10.82 -5.08
N VAL A 17 -22.91 11.65 -5.89
CA VAL A 17 -24.08 11.26 -6.70
C VAL A 17 -23.71 10.21 -7.74
N TYR A 18 -22.57 10.36 -8.43
CA TYR A 18 -22.08 9.37 -9.40
C TYR A 18 -21.81 8.02 -8.73
N VAL A 19 -21.19 8.01 -7.55
CA VAL A 19 -20.97 6.79 -6.76
C VAL A 19 -22.30 6.20 -6.28
N GLN A 20 -23.26 7.02 -5.82
CA GLN A 20 -24.59 6.55 -5.44
C GLN A 20 -25.36 5.95 -6.61
N ILE A 21 -25.32 6.58 -7.79
CA ILE A 21 -25.95 6.09 -9.03
C ILE A 21 -25.31 4.77 -9.47
N LEU A 22 -23.98 4.64 -9.39
CA LEU A 22 -23.27 3.39 -9.68
C LEU A 22 -23.56 2.26 -8.68
N LEU A 23 -24.18 2.56 -7.55
CA LEU A 23 -24.63 1.59 -6.55
C LEU A 23 -26.15 1.41 -6.55
N ASP A 24 -26.88 2.20 -7.35
CA ASP A 24 -28.34 2.16 -7.40
C ASP A 24 -28.80 1.10 -8.43
N LYS A 25 -29.48 0.07 -7.92
CA LYS A 25 -30.13 -0.95 -8.75
C LYS A 25 -31.13 -0.35 -9.74
N ARG A 26 -31.76 0.79 -9.41
CA ARG A 26 -32.69 1.50 -10.31
C ARG A 26 -31.95 2.06 -11.53
N TYR A 27 -30.73 2.58 -11.36
CA TYR A 27 -29.92 3.07 -12.47
C TYR A 27 -29.61 1.95 -13.46
N PHE A 28 -29.11 0.81 -12.97
CA PHE A 28 -28.82 -0.33 -13.82
C PHE A 28 -30.08 -0.91 -14.49
N SER A 29 -31.21 -0.95 -13.79
CA SER A 29 -32.49 -1.37 -14.37
C SER A 29 -32.94 -0.44 -15.49
N LYS A 30 -32.80 0.88 -15.30
CA LYS A 30 -33.10 1.89 -16.34
C LYS A 30 -32.20 1.71 -17.55
N LEU A 31 -30.91 1.46 -17.35
CA LEU A 31 -29.96 1.23 -18.44
C LEU A 31 -30.38 0.03 -19.30
N LEU A 32 -30.82 -1.07 -18.68
CA LEU A 32 -31.31 -2.24 -19.41
C LEU A 32 -32.61 -1.94 -20.18
N LYS A 33 -33.54 -1.17 -19.60
CA LYS A 33 -34.76 -0.73 -20.31
C LYS A 33 -34.42 0.11 -21.55
N LEU A 34 -33.51 1.08 -21.41
CA LEU A 34 -33.06 1.90 -22.54
C LEU A 34 -32.40 1.08 -23.64
N GLN A 35 -31.66 0.03 -23.29
CA GLN A 35 -31.12 -0.90 -24.29
C GLN A 35 -32.22 -1.71 -24.99
N GLN A 36 -33.24 -2.18 -24.26
CA GLN A 36 -34.35 -2.96 -24.84
C GLN A 36 -35.17 -2.13 -25.83
N GLN A 37 -35.26 -0.82 -25.59
CA GLN A 37 -35.93 0.14 -26.48
C GLN A 37 -35.02 0.62 -27.62
N ASP A 38 -33.78 0.15 -27.70
CA ASP A 38 -32.73 0.59 -28.63
C ASP A 38 -32.37 2.09 -28.56
N VAL A 39 -32.74 2.74 -27.44
CA VAL A 39 -32.54 4.18 -27.21
C VAL A 39 -31.15 4.49 -26.64
N LEU A 40 -30.44 3.48 -26.11
CA LEU A 40 -29.11 3.66 -25.49
C LEU A 40 -28.07 4.25 -26.46
N ALA A 41 -28.09 3.80 -27.71
CA ALA A 41 -27.21 4.28 -28.77
C ALA A 41 -27.48 5.76 -29.08
N GLN A 42 -28.77 6.11 -29.21
CA GLN A 42 -29.22 7.46 -29.56
C GLN A 42 -28.93 8.48 -28.46
N LEU A 43 -29.18 8.12 -27.20
CA LEU A 43 -28.99 9.05 -26.06
C LEU A 43 -27.53 9.36 -25.76
N TYR A 44 -26.64 8.39 -25.91
CA TYR A 44 -25.26 8.50 -25.42
C TYR A 44 -24.20 8.36 -26.52
N GLY A 45 -24.60 8.14 -27.77
CA GLY A 45 -23.68 7.93 -28.88
C GLY A 45 -22.87 6.63 -28.77
N PHE A 46 -23.34 5.65 -28.00
CA PHE A 46 -22.60 4.41 -27.75
C PHE A 46 -22.57 3.51 -28.99
N SER A 47 -21.35 3.15 -29.40
CA SER A 47 -21.12 2.06 -30.36
C SER A 47 -21.66 0.73 -29.84
N LYS A 48 -21.89 -0.24 -30.73
CA LYS A 48 -22.40 -1.56 -30.33
C LYS A 48 -21.53 -2.25 -29.24
N PRO A 49 -20.18 -2.21 -29.30
CA PRO A 49 -19.34 -2.70 -28.22
C PRO A 49 -19.56 -1.99 -26.87
N GLU A 50 -19.76 -0.67 -26.88
CA GLU A 50 -20.00 0.11 -25.65
C GLU A 50 -21.36 -0.21 -25.04
N GLN A 51 -22.40 -0.33 -25.87
CA GLN A 51 -23.72 -0.80 -25.44
C GLN A 51 -23.62 -2.15 -24.72
N LEU A 52 -22.98 -3.15 -25.36
CA LEU A 52 -22.81 -4.49 -24.78
C LEU A 52 -21.99 -4.48 -23.49
N TYR A 53 -20.97 -3.63 -23.41
CA TYR A 53 -20.20 -3.43 -22.17
C TYR A 53 -21.08 -2.87 -21.04
N TRP A 54 -21.92 -1.88 -21.32
CA TRP A 54 -22.83 -1.30 -20.33
C TRP A 54 -23.96 -2.25 -19.93
N VAL A 55 -24.47 -3.07 -20.85
CA VAL A 55 -25.40 -4.17 -20.53
C VAL A 55 -24.75 -5.16 -19.57
N MET A 56 -23.48 -5.51 -19.79
CA MET A 56 -22.72 -6.33 -18.84
C MET A 56 -22.59 -5.65 -17.48
N GLN A 57 -22.25 -4.34 -17.44
CA GLN A 57 -22.16 -3.60 -16.17
C GLN A 57 -23.49 -3.60 -15.41
N ALA A 58 -24.58 -3.33 -16.10
CA ALA A 58 -25.89 -3.25 -15.50
C ALA A 58 -26.34 -4.59 -14.93
N ASN A 59 -26.16 -5.67 -15.69
CA ASN A 59 -26.48 -6.99 -15.18
C ASN A 59 -25.58 -7.40 -14.00
N HIS A 60 -24.29 -7.06 -14.03
CA HIS A 60 -23.39 -7.27 -12.89
C HIS A 60 -23.85 -6.48 -11.65
N GLY A 61 -24.18 -5.20 -11.79
CA GLY A 61 -24.68 -4.35 -10.70
C GLY A 61 -26.01 -4.83 -10.11
N LEU A 62 -26.81 -5.56 -10.88
CA LEU A 62 -28.05 -6.22 -10.44
C LEU A 62 -27.84 -7.65 -9.93
N ASP A 63 -26.59 -8.10 -9.78
CA ASP A 63 -26.19 -9.48 -9.46
C ASP A 63 -26.68 -10.58 -10.45
N ARG A 64 -27.10 -10.17 -11.66
CA ARG A 64 -27.55 -11.05 -12.75
C ARG A 64 -26.35 -11.62 -13.50
N THR A 65 -25.78 -12.68 -12.93
CA THR A 65 -24.50 -13.25 -13.39
C THR A 65 -24.55 -13.83 -14.81
N LEU A 66 -25.61 -14.57 -15.16
CA LEU A 66 -25.72 -15.21 -16.48
C LEU A 66 -25.90 -14.17 -17.62
N PRO A 67 -26.82 -13.20 -17.51
CA PRO A 67 -26.92 -12.12 -18.49
C PRO A 67 -25.63 -11.29 -18.63
N ALA A 68 -24.96 -10.96 -17.52
CA ALA A 68 -23.70 -10.22 -17.55
C ALA A 68 -22.63 -10.98 -18.36
N ARG A 69 -22.51 -12.29 -18.13
CA ARG A 69 -21.62 -13.17 -18.90
C ARG A 69 -22.02 -13.23 -20.38
N SER A 70 -23.31 -13.36 -20.69
CA SER A 70 -23.80 -13.42 -22.06
C SER A 70 -23.41 -12.16 -22.84
N ALA A 71 -23.56 -10.99 -22.23
CA ALA A 71 -23.15 -9.71 -22.82
C ALA A 71 -21.64 -9.63 -23.11
N VAL A 72 -20.78 -10.25 -22.28
CA VAL A 72 -19.34 -10.37 -22.60
C VAL A 72 -19.12 -11.20 -23.86
N TYR A 73 -19.81 -12.33 -24.02
CA TYR A 73 -19.68 -13.16 -25.22
C TYR A 73 -20.22 -12.46 -26.48
N GLN A 74 -21.31 -11.71 -26.35
CA GLN A 74 -21.81 -10.88 -27.44
C GLN A 74 -20.80 -9.79 -27.81
N LEU A 75 -20.18 -9.14 -26.83
CA LEU A 75 -19.11 -8.15 -27.06
C LEU A 75 -17.93 -8.77 -27.81
N GLU A 76 -17.52 -9.98 -27.44
CA GLU A 76 -16.45 -10.69 -28.14
C GLU A 76 -16.80 -11.03 -29.59
N ARG A 77 -18.06 -11.42 -29.86
CA ARG A 77 -18.53 -11.69 -31.22
C ARG A 77 -18.55 -10.41 -32.06
N ALA A 78 -19.02 -9.31 -31.48
CA ALA A 78 -19.08 -8.01 -32.14
C ALA A 78 -17.68 -7.44 -32.45
N ASN A 79 -16.74 -7.53 -31.50
CA ASN A 79 -15.36 -7.10 -31.72
C ASN A 79 -14.39 -7.85 -30.80
N LYS A 80 -13.67 -8.83 -31.37
CA LYS A 80 -12.69 -9.66 -30.65
C LYS A 80 -11.50 -8.89 -30.07
N LYS A 81 -11.21 -7.68 -30.57
CA LYS A 81 -10.09 -6.82 -30.15
C LYS A 81 -10.56 -5.57 -29.39
N SER A 82 -11.83 -5.48 -29.00
CA SER A 82 -12.36 -4.32 -28.30
C SER A 82 -11.55 -4.00 -27.04
N TRP A 83 -11.17 -2.72 -26.87
CA TRP A 83 -10.46 -2.21 -25.70
C TRP A 83 -11.28 -2.32 -24.40
N LEU A 84 -12.58 -2.61 -24.49
CA LEU A 84 -13.48 -2.84 -23.37
C LEU A 84 -13.40 -4.26 -22.78
N LEU A 85 -12.95 -5.24 -23.58
CA LEU A 85 -12.90 -6.66 -23.18
C LEU A 85 -12.00 -6.92 -21.96
N PRO A 86 -10.78 -6.35 -21.83
CA PRO A 86 -9.97 -6.53 -20.63
C PRO A 86 -10.69 -6.11 -19.35
N ASN A 87 -11.39 -4.98 -19.40
CA ASN A 87 -12.19 -4.48 -18.26
C ASN A 87 -13.37 -5.42 -17.96
N ALA A 88 -14.02 -5.95 -18.99
CA ALA A 88 -15.11 -6.92 -18.84
C ALA A 88 -14.61 -8.23 -18.19
N TYR A 89 -13.49 -8.77 -18.68
CA TYR A 89 -12.89 -9.99 -18.12
C TYR A 89 -12.46 -9.79 -16.67
N GLN A 90 -11.80 -8.68 -16.35
CA GLN A 90 -11.40 -8.37 -14.98
C GLN A 90 -12.61 -8.26 -14.05
N ARG A 91 -13.70 -7.62 -14.50
CA ARG A 91 -14.95 -7.51 -13.74
C ARG A 91 -15.54 -8.89 -13.45
N MET A 92 -15.69 -9.73 -14.47
CA MET A 92 -16.22 -11.09 -14.31
C MET A 92 -15.33 -11.96 -13.42
N ALA A 93 -14.00 -11.84 -13.53
CA ALA A 93 -13.06 -12.57 -12.69
C ALA A 93 -13.23 -12.21 -11.20
N LEU A 94 -13.31 -10.91 -10.89
CA LEU A 94 -13.53 -10.41 -9.54
C LEU A 94 -14.90 -10.82 -8.99
N HIS A 95 -15.95 -10.76 -9.81
CA HIS A 95 -17.30 -11.19 -9.46
C HIS A 95 -17.34 -12.66 -9.02
N TYR A 96 -16.81 -13.56 -9.86
CA TYR A 96 -16.76 -14.98 -9.52
C TYR A 96 -15.88 -15.27 -8.30
N LYS A 97 -14.78 -14.53 -8.15
CA LYS A 97 -13.93 -14.62 -6.94
C LYS A 97 -14.73 -14.25 -5.68
N GLN A 98 -15.52 -13.18 -5.74
CA GLN A 98 -16.36 -12.73 -4.61
C GLN A 98 -17.42 -13.78 -4.25
N LYS A 99 -18.01 -14.45 -5.25
CA LYS A 99 -18.94 -15.57 -5.06
C LYS A 99 -18.25 -16.89 -4.64
N GLY A 100 -16.93 -16.90 -4.48
CA GLY A 100 -16.16 -18.10 -4.11
C GLY A 100 -15.89 -19.07 -5.25
N ASP A 101 -16.35 -18.80 -6.48
CA ASP A 101 -16.11 -19.65 -7.66
C ASP A 101 -14.73 -19.35 -8.27
N ARG A 102 -13.70 -19.93 -7.64
CA ARG A 102 -12.30 -19.75 -8.03
C ARG A 102 -12.00 -20.26 -9.44
N LYS A 103 -12.68 -21.34 -9.88
CA LYS A 103 -12.48 -21.93 -11.20
C LYS A 103 -12.93 -20.96 -12.30
N LYS A 104 -14.11 -20.36 -12.16
CA LYS A 104 -14.60 -19.35 -13.12
C LYS A 104 -13.81 -18.05 -13.02
N ALA A 105 -13.35 -17.64 -11.84
CA ALA A 105 -12.45 -16.49 -11.71
C ALA A 105 -11.13 -16.71 -12.50
N GLY A 106 -10.51 -17.89 -12.34
CA GLY A 106 -9.31 -18.30 -13.07
C GLY A 106 -9.54 -18.34 -14.60
N PHE A 107 -10.70 -18.80 -15.06
CA PHE A 107 -11.06 -18.78 -16.47
C PHE A 107 -10.99 -17.37 -17.07
N TRP A 108 -11.57 -16.36 -16.41
CA TRP A 108 -11.57 -14.99 -16.92
C TRP A 108 -10.20 -14.32 -16.90
N TRP A 109 -9.41 -14.50 -15.83
CA TRP A 109 -8.04 -13.99 -15.81
C TRP A 109 -7.18 -14.65 -16.89
N ARG A 110 -7.38 -15.95 -17.16
CA ARG A 110 -6.66 -16.65 -18.24
C ARG A 110 -6.98 -16.04 -19.60
N ARG A 111 -8.25 -15.79 -19.90
CA ARG A 111 -8.66 -15.10 -21.14
C ARG A 111 -8.04 -13.72 -21.26
N LEU A 112 -7.98 -12.97 -20.16
CA LEU A 112 -7.36 -11.64 -20.12
C LEU A 112 -5.89 -11.70 -20.52
N VAL A 113 -5.09 -12.54 -19.86
CA VAL A 113 -3.65 -12.60 -20.15
C VAL A 113 -3.32 -13.26 -21.49
N GLN A 114 -4.18 -14.13 -22.02
CA GLN A 114 -3.98 -14.75 -23.34
C GLN A 114 -4.32 -13.80 -24.49
N ARG A 115 -5.36 -12.97 -24.35
CA ARG A 115 -5.84 -12.10 -25.43
C ARG A 115 -5.30 -10.67 -25.34
N PHE A 116 -4.97 -10.23 -24.13
CA PHE A 116 -4.56 -8.86 -23.83
C PHE A 116 -3.36 -8.83 -22.86
N PRO A 117 -2.23 -9.49 -23.20
CA PRO A 117 -1.06 -9.56 -22.32
C PRO A 117 -0.46 -8.18 -22.01
N GLU A 118 -0.65 -7.21 -22.91
CA GLU A 118 -0.14 -5.85 -22.76
C GLU A 118 -1.12 -4.88 -22.06
N HIS A 119 -2.28 -5.34 -21.61
CA HIS A 119 -3.22 -4.47 -20.91
C HIS A 119 -2.81 -4.25 -19.44
N ASN A 120 -3.11 -3.07 -18.87
CA ASN A 120 -2.76 -2.71 -17.48
C ASN A 120 -3.31 -3.66 -16.38
N HIS A 121 -4.29 -4.51 -16.71
CA HIS A 121 -4.85 -5.54 -15.82
C HIS A 121 -4.06 -6.85 -15.87
N ALA A 122 -3.28 -7.08 -16.92
CA ALA A 122 -2.54 -8.32 -17.13
C ALA A 122 -1.59 -8.65 -15.97
N PRO A 123 -0.82 -7.71 -15.40
CA PRO A 123 0.09 -8.03 -14.28
C PRO A 123 -0.64 -8.56 -13.04
N GLU A 124 -1.79 -7.98 -12.70
CA GLU A 124 -2.60 -8.47 -11.58
C GLU A 124 -3.32 -9.78 -11.94
N ALA A 125 -3.75 -9.96 -13.19
CA ALA A 125 -4.33 -11.22 -13.65
C ALA A 125 -3.33 -12.39 -13.59
N TYR A 126 -2.07 -12.18 -14.00
CA TYR A 126 -1.00 -13.18 -13.84
C TYR A 126 -0.77 -13.53 -12.37
N TRP A 127 -0.74 -12.53 -11.48
CA TRP A 127 -0.64 -12.75 -10.04
C TRP A 127 -1.80 -13.60 -9.51
N LYS A 128 -3.04 -13.28 -9.90
CA LYS A 128 -4.23 -14.01 -9.47
C LYS A 128 -4.26 -15.44 -10.00
N LEU A 129 -3.86 -15.65 -11.26
CA LEU A 129 -3.71 -16.99 -11.84
C LEU A 129 -2.64 -17.81 -11.13
N ALA A 130 -1.51 -17.19 -10.80
CA ALA A 130 -0.44 -17.86 -10.08
C ALA A 130 -0.93 -18.38 -8.72
N TRP A 131 -1.68 -17.56 -7.96
CA TRP A 131 -2.30 -17.97 -6.70
C TRP A 131 -3.37 -19.03 -6.88
N TYR A 132 -4.21 -18.91 -7.90
CA TYR A 132 -5.19 -19.95 -8.22
C TYR A 132 -4.50 -21.31 -8.42
N HIS A 133 -3.41 -21.36 -9.19
CA HIS A 133 -2.66 -22.59 -9.39
C HIS A 133 -1.90 -23.04 -8.13
N TYR A 134 -1.33 -22.10 -7.38
CA TYR A 134 -0.60 -22.38 -6.14
C TYR A 134 -1.50 -23.05 -5.09
N ASP A 135 -2.69 -22.51 -4.88
CA ASP A 135 -3.70 -23.02 -3.93
C ASP A 135 -4.22 -24.42 -4.30
N GLN A 136 -4.04 -24.85 -5.55
CA GLN A 136 -4.45 -26.17 -6.05
C GLN A 136 -3.28 -27.16 -6.09
N GLY A 137 -2.11 -26.80 -5.57
CA GLY A 137 -0.89 -27.61 -5.68
C GLY A 137 -0.29 -27.64 -7.09
N GLY A 138 -0.86 -26.90 -8.04
CA GLY A 138 -0.40 -26.77 -9.43
C GLY A 138 0.84 -25.89 -9.59
N TYR A 139 1.90 -26.20 -8.83
CA TYR A 139 3.07 -25.33 -8.69
C TYR A 139 3.81 -25.05 -10.01
N LYS A 140 3.82 -25.99 -10.97
CA LYS A 140 4.38 -25.76 -12.32
C LYS A 140 3.64 -24.63 -13.07
N TYR A 141 2.31 -24.63 -13.01
CA TYR A 141 1.47 -23.60 -13.63
C TYR A 141 1.58 -22.25 -12.90
N ALA A 142 1.70 -22.28 -11.57
CA ALA A 142 1.94 -21.09 -10.76
C ALA A 142 3.28 -20.44 -11.13
N ILE A 143 4.36 -21.23 -11.24
CA ILE A 143 5.67 -20.76 -11.70
C ILE A 143 5.59 -20.10 -13.07
N ASN A 144 4.90 -20.71 -14.03
CA ASN A 144 4.72 -20.11 -15.36
C ASN A 144 4.00 -18.76 -15.25
N SER A 145 2.90 -18.70 -14.50
CA SER A 145 2.12 -17.47 -14.31
C SER A 145 2.98 -16.35 -13.69
N PHE A 146 3.79 -16.65 -12.67
CA PHE A 146 4.72 -15.67 -12.10
C PHE A 146 5.77 -15.20 -13.10
N LYS A 147 6.34 -16.12 -13.90
CA LYS A 147 7.32 -15.76 -14.94
C LYS A 147 6.70 -14.87 -16.03
N GLN A 148 5.48 -15.16 -16.46
CA GLN A 148 4.79 -14.33 -17.46
C GLN A 148 4.47 -12.94 -16.92
N GLY A 149 4.02 -12.84 -15.66
CA GLY A 149 3.86 -11.53 -15.00
C GLY A 149 5.16 -10.74 -14.92
N LEU A 150 6.31 -11.39 -14.70
CA LEU A 150 7.62 -10.74 -14.75
C LEU A 150 8.06 -10.32 -16.16
N LYS A 151 7.67 -11.09 -17.18
CA LYS A 151 8.00 -10.82 -18.60
C LYS A 151 7.19 -9.69 -19.20
N SER A 152 5.98 -9.40 -18.70
CA SER A 152 5.13 -8.35 -19.26
C SER A 152 5.71 -6.93 -19.11
N GLY A 153 6.74 -6.73 -18.28
CA GLY A 153 7.40 -5.42 -18.13
C GLY A 153 6.58 -4.33 -17.44
N GLN A 154 5.31 -4.60 -17.11
CA GLN A 154 4.37 -3.61 -16.56
C GLN A 154 4.27 -3.62 -15.03
N LEU A 155 5.01 -4.50 -14.35
CA LEU A 155 5.04 -4.55 -12.89
C LEU A 155 5.86 -3.39 -12.32
N GLY A 156 5.25 -2.60 -11.43
CA GLY A 156 5.99 -1.67 -10.57
C GLY A 156 6.91 -2.40 -9.59
N LEU A 157 7.77 -1.66 -8.88
CA LEU A 157 8.81 -2.20 -7.98
C LEU A 157 8.31 -3.27 -7.00
N GLU A 158 7.22 -2.97 -6.28
CA GLU A 158 6.63 -3.91 -5.32
C GLU A 158 6.01 -5.13 -6.02
N GLY A 159 5.42 -4.93 -7.19
CA GLY A 159 4.84 -6.01 -8.00
C GLY A 159 5.91 -6.98 -8.49
N THR A 160 7.04 -6.47 -8.97
CA THR A 160 8.19 -7.29 -9.41
C THR A 160 8.81 -8.03 -8.24
N ALA A 161 9.03 -7.34 -7.12
CA ALA A 161 9.56 -7.97 -5.91
C ALA A 161 8.66 -9.10 -5.39
N ARG A 162 7.34 -8.85 -5.38
CA ARG A 162 6.30 -9.81 -5.02
C ARG A 162 6.35 -11.06 -5.90
N HIS A 163 6.44 -10.89 -7.22
CA HIS A 163 6.51 -12.01 -8.15
C HIS A 163 7.80 -12.82 -7.98
N LEU A 164 8.96 -12.17 -7.81
CA LEU A 164 10.24 -12.87 -7.61
C LEU A 164 10.25 -13.69 -6.32
N TYR A 165 9.70 -13.12 -5.23
CA TYR A 165 9.61 -13.82 -3.95
C TYR A 165 8.74 -15.07 -4.07
N TRP A 166 7.52 -14.93 -4.59
CA TRP A 166 6.61 -16.06 -4.69
C TRP A 166 7.04 -17.07 -5.75
N LEU A 167 7.67 -16.64 -6.85
CA LEU A 167 8.35 -17.54 -7.78
C LEU A 167 9.38 -18.43 -7.06
N GLY A 168 10.22 -17.83 -6.22
CA GLY A 168 11.20 -18.56 -5.41
C GLY A 168 10.55 -19.52 -4.41
N LYS A 169 9.53 -19.07 -3.66
CA LYS A 169 8.80 -19.90 -2.69
C LYS A 169 8.09 -21.07 -3.37
N THR A 170 7.47 -20.86 -4.53
CA THR A 170 6.83 -21.92 -5.31
C THR A 170 7.86 -22.91 -5.89
N GLN A 171 9.03 -22.43 -6.32
CA GLN A 171 10.13 -23.31 -6.74
C GLN A 171 10.62 -24.23 -5.59
N LEU A 172 10.62 -23.75 -4.35
CA LEU A 172 10.94 -24.58 -3.19
C LEU A 172 9.90 -25.70 -2.94
N LYS A 173 8.61 -25.47 -3.22
CA LYS A 173 7.58 -26.52 -3.13
C LYS A 173 7.84 -27.69 -4.08
N LEU A 174 8.51 -27.44 -5.21
CA LEU A 174 8.98 -28.45 -6.16
C LEU A 174 10.41 -28.94 -5.88
N ARG A 175 11.01 -28.59 -4.73
CA ARG A 175 12.41 -28.91 -4.37
C ARG A 175 13.45 -28.34 -5.35
N HIS A 176 13.09 -27.37 -6.20
CA HIS A 176 13.99 -26.72 -7.17
C HIS A 176 14.88 -25.65 -6.52
N ARG A 177 15.75 -26.05 -5.57
CA ARG A 177 16.53 -25.11 -4.73
C ARG A 177 17.42 -24.16 -5.51
N LYS A 178 18.11 -24.62 -6.58
CA LYS A 178 18.96 -23.78 -7.43
C LYS A 178 18.16 -22.63 -8.09
N SER A 179 16.98 -22.95 -8.63
CA SER A 179 16.08 -21.97 -9.23
C SER A 179 15.55 -20.97 -8.20
N ALA A 180 15.12 -21.47 -7.03
CA ALA A 180 14.65 -20.61 -5.95
C ALA A 180 15.71 -19.60 -5.50
N ARG A 181 16.94 -20.07 -5.29
CA ARG A 181 18.10 -19.20 -4.96
C ARG A 181 18.35 -18.14 -6.02
N SER A 182 18.23 -18.48 -7.31
CA SER A 182 18.36 -17.49 -8.39
C SER A 182 17.28 -16.40 -8.31
N SER A 183 16.02 -16.79 -8.12
CA SER A 183 14.90 -15.85 -7.95
C SER A 183 15.11 -14.92 -6.75
N PHE A 184 15.53 -15.46 -5.60
CA PHE A 184 15.78 -14.67 -4.40
C PHE A 184 17.03 -13.78 -4.51
N ARG A 185 18.11 -14.24 -5.15
CA ARG A 185 19.28 -13.39 -5.46
C ARG A 185 18.90 -12.22 -6.33
N LYS A 186 18.08 -12.42 -7.37
CA LYS A 186 17.58 -11.34 -8.23
C LYS A 186 16.73 -10.34 -7.43
N LEU A 187 15.87 -10.83 -6.54
CA LEU A 187 15.08 -10.01 -5.62
C LEU A 187 15.96 -9.14 -4.72
N VAL A 188 16.93 -9.74 -4.03
CA VAL A 188 17.81 -9.00 -3.11
C VAL A 188 18.74 -8.04 -3.84
N LYS A 189 19.23 -8.42 -5.02
CA LYS A 189 20.09 -7.55 -5.84
C LYS A 189 19.37 -6.29 -6.31
N LEU A 190 18.10 -6.40 -6.74
CA LEU A 190 17.40 -5.31 -7.43
C LEU A 190 16.37 -4.58 -6.56
N TYR A 191 15.76 -5.26 -5.59
CA TYR A 191 14.67 -4.73 -4.77
C TYR A 191 14.87 -5.02 -3.27
N PRO A 192 16.07 -4.76 -2.72
CA PRO A 192 16.48 -5.16 -1.37
C PRO A 192 15.60 -4.59 -0.25
N ASN A 193 14.96 -3.44 -0.49
CA ASN A 193 14.26 -2.66 0.53
C ASN A 193 12.74 -2.60 0.29
N THR A 194 12.22 -3.47 -0.58
CA THR A 194 10.79 -3.80 -0.64
C THR A 194 10.42 -4.72 0.52
N TYR A 195 9.12 -4.90 0.81
CA TYR A 195 8.70 -5.87 1.84
C TYR A 195 9.33 -7.24 1.60
N TYR A 196 9.23 -7.74 0.36
CA TYR A 196 9.71 -9.07 0.01
C TYR A 196 11.24 -9.19 0.03
N GLY A 197 11.95 -8.15 -0.41
CA GLY A 197 13.41 -8.10 -0.33
C GLY A 197 13.92 -8.11 1.11
N VAL A 198 13.29 -7.32 1.97
CA VAL A 198 13.59 -7.33 3.41
C VAL A 198 13.20 -8.67 4.04
N ARG A 199 12.04 -9.22 3.69
CA ARG A 199 11.52 -10.48 4.24
C ARG A 199 12.47 -11.64 3.97
N ILE A 200 12.89 -11.84 2.73
CA ILE A 200 13.76 -12.98 2.37
C ILE A 200 15.15 -12.89 3.02
N ARG A 201 15.69 -11.67 3.18
CA ARG A 201 16.98 -11.44 3.86
C ARG A 201 16.95 -11.77 5.36
N ASN A 202 15.76 -11.78 5.96
CA ASN A 202 15.52 -12.01 7.38
C ASN A 202 14.75 -13.33 7.63
N GLU A 203 14.72 -14.24 6.66
CA GLU A 203 14.03 -15.52 6.76
C GLU A 203 15.01 -16.68 6.96
N ASP A 204 15.67 -17.13 5.88
CA ASP A 204 16.61 -18.26 5.91
C ASP A 204 17.93 -17.89 5.20
N PRO A 205 19.06 -17.79 5.93
CA PRO A 205 20.38 -17.53 5.35
C PRO A 205 20.83 -18.53 4.28
N LEU A 206 20.28 -19.76 4.27
CA LEU A 206 20.63 -20.80 3.28
C LEU A 206 19.95 -20.57 1.91
N LEU A 207 18.90 -19.73 1.87
CA LEU A 207 18.20 -19.37 0.63
C LEU A 207 18.81 -18.14 -0.04
N VAL A 208 19.37 -17.23 0.74
CA VAL A 208 20.10 -16.05 0.26
C VAL A 208 21.43 -15.94 1.00
N PRO A 209 22.56 -16.27 0.35
CA PRO A 209 23.87 -16.13 0.96
C PRO A 209 24.12 -14.69 1.42
N LYS A 210 24.86 -14.51 2.52
CA LYS A 210 25.29 -13.18 3.01
C LYS A 210 26.06 -12.38 1.94
N SER A 211 26.72 -13.07 1.00
CA SER A 211 27.43 -12.46 -0.14
C SER A 211 26.51 -11.85 -1.20
N ALA A 212 25.20 -12.14 -1.19
CA ALA A 212 24.23 -11.53 -2.09
C ALA A 212 24.03 -10.06 -1.68
N LYS A 213 24.92 -9.20 -2.16
CA LYS A 213 24.85 -7.76 -1.91
C LYS A 213 23.83 -7.09 -2.85
N PRO A 214 23.05 -6.14 -2.32
CA PRO A 214 22.26 -5.22 -3.13
C PRO A 214 23.12 -4.56 -4.22
N ARG A 215 22.57 -4.43 -5.43
CA ARG A 215 23.21 -3.61 -6.46
C ARG A 215 22.98 -2.15 -6.09
N ILE A 216 24.06 -1.48 -5.70
CA ILE A 216 24.02 -0.04 -5.46
C ILE A 216 24.01 0.64 -6.83
N LEU A 217 22.93 1.37 -7.13
CA LEU A 217 22.90 2.29 -8.26
C LEU A 217 23.35 3.65 -7.73
N LYS A 218 24.41 4.22 -8.29
CA LYS A 218 24.87 5.57 -7.95
C LYS A 218 23.93 6.58 -8.63
N THR A 219 22.89 7.00 -7.92
CA THR A 219 21.95 8.04 -8.39
C THR A 219 22.40 9.41 -7.88
N ALA A 220 21.65 10.47 -8.20
CA ALA A 220 21.94 11.82 -7.67
C ALA A 220 22.03 11.80 -6.13
N TRP A 221 21.10 11.13 -5.45
CA TRP A 221 21.03 11.00 -3.98
C TRP A 221 22.11 10.12 -3.34
N HIS A 222 23.06 9.63 -4.14
CA HIS A 222 24.21 8.90 -3.66
C HIS A 222 25.41 9.82 -3.39
N HIS A 223 25.39 11.05 -3.91
CA HIS A 223 26.45 12.04 -3.74
C HIS A 223 25.93 13.23 -2.95
N SER A 224 26.84 14.05 -2.43
CA SER A 224 26.48 15.35 -1.85
C SER A 224 25.69 16.18 -2.86
N PRO A 225 24.66 16.92 -2.41
CA PRO A 225 23.93 17.80 -3.31
C PRO A 225 24.85 18.91 -3.84
N PRO A 226 24.58 19.45 -5.04
CA PRO A 226 25.19 20.71 -5.45
C PRO A 226 24.73 21.85 -4.51
N PRO A 227 25.46 22.97 -4.43
CA PRO A 227 25.01 24.15 -3.71
C PRO A 227 23.64 24.63 -4.20
N PRO A 228 22.76 25.13 -3.32
CA PRO A 228 21.51 25.73 -3.74
C PRO A 228 21.76 27.00 -4.56
N THR A 229 20.86 27.31 -5.48
CA THR A 229 20.85 28.63 -6.15
C THR A 229 20.57 29.74 -5.13
N ALA A 230 20.97 30.99 -5.43
CA ALA A 230 20.71 32.13 -4.53
C ALA A 230 19.22 32.29 -4.16
N ARG A 231 18.30 31.97 -5.09
CA ARG A 231 16.84 32.00 -4.84
C ARG A 231 16.40 30.88 -3.89
N GLU A 232 16.98 29.68 -4.03
CA GLU A 232 16.70 28.56 -3.13
C GLU A 232 17.28 28.83 -1.74
N GLU A 233 18.49 29.35 -1.67
CA GLU A 233 19.15 29.72 -0.41
C GLU A 233 18.34 30.80 0.33
N GLN A 234 17.86 31.84 -0.36
CA GLN A 234 16.97 32.85 0.21
C GLN A 234 15.65 32.24 0.71
N LEU A 235 15.08 31.29 -0.04
CA LEU A 235 13.87 30.58 0.39
C LEU A 235 14.13 29.75 1.65
N ILE A 236 15.25 29.02 1.70
CA ILE A 236 15.62 28.19 2.86
C ILE A 236 15.84 29.08 4.09
N ARG A 237 16.61 30.16 3.98
CA ARG A 237 16.77 31.16 5.07
C ARG A 237 15.43 31.70 5.57
N ARG A 238 14.50 32.01 4.65
CA ARG A 238 13.16 32.47 5.03
C ARG A 238 12.36 31.40 5.76
N CYS A 239 12.46 30.14 5.35
CA CYS A 239 11.75 29.05 6.01
C CYS A 239 12.37 28.70 7.37
N ASP A 240 13.70 28.80 7.49
CA ASP A 240 14.46 28.65 8.73
C ASP A 240 14.02 29.69 9.77
N PHE A 241 13.95 30.97 9.37
CA PHE A 241 13.39 32.03 10.21
C PHE A 241 11.96 31.69 10.68
N LEU A 242 11.06 31.33 9.76
CA LEU A 242 9.67 31.01 10.12
C LEU A 242 9.59 29.82 11.08
N LEU A 243 10.40 28.78 10.90
CA LEU A 243 10.43 27.64 11.80
C LEU A 243 11.02 27.99 13.18
N SER A 244 12.00 28.88 13.24
CA SER A 244 12.59 29.34 14.52
C SER A 244 11.62 30.13 15.40
N VAL A 245 10.58 30.73 14.81
CA VAL A 245 9.54 31.49 15.53
C VAL A 245 8.22 30.73 15.62
N ASP A 246 8.25 29.40 15.45
CA ASP A 246 7.10 28.49 15.52
C ASP A 246 5.97 28.81 14.53
N GLU A 247 6.33 29.18 13.29
CA GLU A 247 5.40 29.40 12.16
C GLU A 247 5.54 28.30 11.07
N PRO A 248 5.34 27.00 11.39
CA PRO A 248 5.61 25.91 10.47
C PRO A 248 4.64 25.87 9.28
N GLU A 249 3.36 26.24 9.46
CA GLU A 249 2.40 26.27 8.35
C GLU A 249 2.80 27.27 7.25
N LEU A 250 3.31 28.45 7.63
CA LEU A 250 3.78 29.46 6.68
C LEU A 250 5.06 28.99 5.96
N ALA A 251 6.02 28.43 6.70
CA ALA A 251 7.24 27.86 6.14
C ALA A 251 6.90 26.76 5.11
N MET A 252 6.04 25.83 5.50
CA MET A 252 5.62 24.72 4.64
C MET A 252 4.81 25.17 3.44
N GLY A 253 3.97 26.20 3.58
CA GLY A 253 3.27 26.81 2.46
C GLY A 253 4.23 27.28 1.36
N LYS A 254 5.34 27.94 1.76
CA LYS A 254 6.37 28.43 0.84
C LYS A 254 7.17 27.28 0.21
N LEU A 255 7.66 26.34 1.02
CA LEU A 255 8.42 25.18 0.52
C LEU A 255 7.60 24.35 -0.48
N ARG A 256 6.35 24.01 -0.14
CA ARG A 256 5.47 23.22 -1.02
C ARG A 256 5.16 23.96 -2.32
N ALA A 257 4.95 25.28 -2.27
CA ALA A 257 4.71 26.08 -3.46
C ALA A 257 5.91 26.05 -4.42
N ARG A 258 7.13 26.14 -3.90
CA ARG A 258 8.37 26.03 -4.68
C ARG A 258 8.57 24.62 -5.23
N LEU A 259 8.51 23.58 -4.39
CA LEU A 259 8.74 22.19 -4.77
C LEU A 259 7.75 21.70 -5.84
N ARG A 260 6.50 22.16 -5.81
CA ARG A 260 5.50 21.85 -6.84
C ARG A 260 5.88 22.44 -8.21
N ARG A 261 6.54 23.59 -8.25
CA ARG A 261 7.00 24.22 -9.50
C ARG A 261 8.27 23.56 -10.01
N GLU A 262 9.22 23.33 -9.11
CA GLU A 262 10.48 22.66 -9.43
C GLU A 262 11.12 22.10 -8.16
N SER A 263 11.65 20.88 -8.28
CA SER A 263 12.25 20.09 -7.20
C SER A 263 13.69 19.72 -7.56
N THR A 264 14.61 20.67 -7.41
CA THR A 264 16.05 20.42 -7.61
C THR A 264 16.59 19.50 -6.50
N HIS A 265 17.72 18.82 -6.78
CA HIS A 265 18.43 18.02 -5.79
C HIS A 265 18.77 18.86 -4.54
N ALA A 266 19.38 20.04 -4.74
CA ALA A 266 19.76 20.95 -3.67
C ALA A 266 18.56 21.35 -2.79
N LEU A 267 17.46 21.82 -3.40
CA LEU A 267 16.29 22.27 -2.64
C LEU A 267 15.67 21.15 -1.80
N VAL A 268 15.53 19.95 -2.36
CA VAL A 268 14.94 18.81 -1.65
C VAL A 268 15.84 18.37 -0.49
N TRP A 269 17.16 18.40 -0.69
CA TRP A 269 18.12 18.12 0.38
C TRP A 269 18.05 19.14 1.50
N GLU A 270 18.18 20.43 1.19
CA GLU A 270 18.15 21.52 2.17
C GLU A 270 16.82 21.57 2.93
N ALA A 271 15.69 21.37 2.23
CA ALA A 271 14.40 21.25 2.88
C ALA A 271 14.34 20.01 3.80
N SER A 272 14.96 18.89 3.42
CA SER A 272 14.99 17.70 4.29
C SER A 272 15.80 17.95 5.56
N LEU A 273 16.97 18.59 5.43
CA LEU A 273 17.80 18.99 6.57
C LEU A 273 17.04 19.92 7.51
N LEU A 274 16.41 20.95 6.96
CA LEU A 274 15.65 21.94 7.71
C LEU A 274 14.51 21.29 8.50
N LEU A 275 13.68 20.48 7.82
CA LEU A 275 12.55 19.80 8.46
C LEU A 275 12.99 18.78 9.50
N HIS A 276 14.12 18.09 9.27
CA HIS A 276 14.69 17.19 10.25
C HIS A 276 15.16 17.92 11.51
N ARG A 277 15.86 19.05 11.35
CA ARG A 277 16.36 19.89 12.46
C ARG A 277 15.24 20.38 13.37
N TYR A 278 14.15 20.89 12.78
CA TYR A 278 13.00 21.42 13.54
C TYR A 278 11.97 20.36 13.95
N GLY A 279 12.26 19.07 13.76
CA GLY A 279 11.33 18.00 14.14
C GLY A 279 10.02 17.99 13.36
N GLN A 280 9.97 18.60 12.16
CA GLN A 280 8.81 18.65 11.27
C GLN A 280 8.65 17.31 10.52
N TYR A 281 8.55 16.22 11.28
CA TYR A 281 8.68 14.85 10.78
C TYR A 281 7.59 14.44 9.81
N HIS A 282 6.35 14.94 9.99
CA HIS A 282 5.27 14.64 9.05
C HIS A 282 5.57 15.15 7.64
N ASP A 283 6.05 16.39 7.55
CA ASP A 283 6.40 16.99 6.28
C ASP A 283 7.66 16.39 5.67
N LEU A 284 8.67 16.10 6.51
CA LEU A 284 9.86 15.36 6.10
C LEU A 284 9.49 14.00 5.48
N MET A 285 8.57 13.27 6.11
CA MET A 285 8.09 11.98 5.64
C MET A 285 7.39 12.06 4.28
N ARG A 286 6.61 13.11 4.05
CA ARG A 286 5.96 13.36 2.75
C ARG A 286 6.97 13.72 1.68
N LEU A 287 7.96 14.57 2.01
CA LEU A 287 9.05 14.94 1.12
C LEU A 287 9.85 13.70 0.70
N ALA A 288 10.27 12.88 1.68
CA ALA A 288 11.00 11.65 1.43
C ALA A 288 10.19 10.64 0.59
N GLY A 289 8.88 10.54 0.83
CA GLY A 289 7.99 9.69 0.04
C GLY A 289 7.90 10.11 -1.44
N ASN A 290 7.95 11.42 -1.71
CA ASN A 290 7.85 11.96 -3.06
C ASN A 290 9.18 11.91 -3.82
N HIS A 291 10.31 12.10 -3.15
CA HIS A 291 11.60 12.29 -3.82
C HIS A 291 12.59 11.13 -3.65
N TYR A 292 12.55 10.38 -2.54
CA TYR A 292 13.55 9.34 -2.23
C TYR A 292 13.04 7.92 -2.38
N LEU A 293 11.72 7.70 -2.47
CA LEU A 293 11.11 6.37 -2.28
C LEU A 293 11.64 5.31 -3.27
N VAL A 294 11.82 5.67 -4.53
CA VAL A 294 12.30 4.75 -5.58
C VAL A 294 13.74 4.33 -5.27
N ASP A 295 14.61 5.29 -4.97
CA ASP A 295 16.03 5.08 -4.70
C ASP A 295 16.25 4.34 -3.38
N LEU A 296 15.48 4.65 -2.34
CA LEU A 296 15.46 3.91 -1.08
C LEU A 296 15.12 2.43 -1.33
N LYS A 297 14.09 2.14 -2.14
CA LYS A 297 13.69 0.74 -2.45
C LYS A 297 14.77 -0.04 -3.20
N ARG A 298 15.56 0.64 -4.04
CA ARG A 298 16.65 0.08 -4.85
C ARG A 298 18.03 0.14 -4.16
N GLN A 299 18.12 0.67 -2.94
CA GLN A 299 19.40 0.90 -2.25
C GLN A 299 20.35 1.77 -3.08
N SER A 300 19.82 2.89 -3.55
CA SER A 300 20.50 3.83 -4.44
C SER A 300 20.76 5.19 -3.76
N VAL A 301 20.60 5.23 -2.43
CA VAL A 301 20.88 6.39 -1.57
C VAL A 301 21.90 6.00 -0.50
N GLN A 302 22.65 6.98 0.00
CA GLN A 302 23.63 6.82 1.09
C GLN A 302 23.41 7.84 2.21
N GLY A 303 24.07 7.59 3.35
CA GLY A 303 24.16 8.53 4.46
C GLY A 303 22.82 9.07 4.95
N GLN A 304 22.76 10.38 5.13
CA GLN A 304 21.68 11.10 5.81
C GLN A 304 20.30 10.97 5.14
N VAL A 305 20.23 10.61 3.85
CA VAL A 305 18.95 10.34 3.18
C VAL A 305 18.17 9.22 3.88
N TRP A 306 18.88 8.23 4.45
CA TRP A 306 18.25 7.18 5.24
C TRP A 306 17.62 7.73 6.52
N GLU A 307 18.26 8.69 7.18
CA GLU A 307 17.75 9.34 8.38
C GLU A 307 16.55 10.24 8.06
N PHE A 308 16.60 10.99 6.96
CA PHE A 308 15.45 11.77 6.48
C PHE A 308 14.24 10.89 6.20
N ALA A 309 14.46 9.74 5.56
CA ALA A 309 13.41 8.84 5.18
C ALA A 309 12.92 7.94 6.32
N PHE A 310 13.71 7.76 7.38
CA PHE A 310 13.44 6.95 8.56
C PHE A 310 13.89 7.70 9.82
N PRO A 311 13.28 8.84 10.16
CA PRO A 311 13.69 9.62 11.32
C PRO A 311 13.31 8.88 12.61
N ARG A 312 14.09 9.08 13.67
CA ARG A 312 13.74 8.70 15.05
C ARG A 312 12.85 9.78 15.68
N ALA A 313 11.70 10.02 15.08
CA ALA A 313 10.73 11.00 15.57
C ALA A 313 10.19 10.59 16.96
N TYR A 314 10.09 11.56 17.88
CA TYR A 314 9.60 11.34 19.26
C TYR A 314 10.37 10.22 19.99
N TRP A 315 11.67 10.08 19.72
CA TRP A 315 12.46 8.92 20.15
C TRP A 315 12.45 8.69 21.65
N ASP A 316 12.60 9.74 22.46
CA ASP A 316 12.64 9.60 23.91
C ASP A 316 11.30 9.11 24.47
N LEU A 317 10.18 9.62 23.94
CA LEU A 317 8.83 9.17 24.29
C LEU A 317 8.63 7.70 23.89
N ILE A 318 9.08 7.32 22.70
CA ILE A 318 9.02 5.93 22.20
C ILE A 318 9.86 5.01 23.06
N GLN A 319 11.11 5.37 23.39
CA GLN A 319 12.00 4.54 24.19
C GLN A 319 11.43 4.29 25.59
N GLU A 320 10.96 5.35 26.25
CA GLU A 320 10.34 5.26 27.57
C GLU A 320 9.11 4.34 27.54
N ALA A 321 8.19 4.58 26.60
CA ALA A 321 6.94 3.83 26.49
C ALA A 321 7.18 2.36 26.07
N ALA A 322 8.13 2.11 25.17
CA ALA A 322 8.46 0.77 24.67
C ALA A 322 9.13 -0.07 25.76
N LYS A 323 10.05 0.52 26.54
CA LYS A 323 10.66 -0.13 27.70
C LYS A 323 9.60 -0.58 28.70
N LYS A 324 8.65 0.30 29.06
CA LYS A 324 7.53 -0.03 29.96
C LYS A 324 6.61 -1.11 29.41
N SER A 325 6.47 -1.18 28.09
CA SER A 325 5.57 -2.13 27.40
C SER A 325 6.24 -3.45 27.02
N GLY A 326 7.55 -3.60 27.27
CA GLY A 326 8.31 -4.81 26.95
C GLY A 326 8.45 -5.09 25.46
N ILE A 327 8.51 -4.04 24.62
CA ILE A 327 8.65 -4.19 23.16
C ILE A 327 9.85 -3.44 22.62
N ASP A 328 10.32 -3.84 21.43
CA ASP A 328 11.40 -3.14 20.73
C ASP A 328 10.94 -1.70 20.36
N PRO A 329 11.67 -0.64 20.76
CA PRO A 329 11.28 0.74 20.47
C PRO A 329 11.21 1.04 18.97
N TYR A 330 11.99 0.36 18.13
CA TYR A 330 11.88 0.51 16.68
C TYR A 330 10.60 -0.11 16.12
N PHE A 331 9.98 -1.07 16.82
CA PHE A 331 8.67 -1.59 16.43
C PHE A 331 7.56 -0.57 16.74
N ALA A 332 7.61 0.06 17.91
CA ALA A 332 6.70 1.16 18.24
C ALA A 332 6.85 2.35 17.27
N LEU A 333 8.10 2.72 16.95
CA LEU A 333 8.40 3.77 15.97
C LEU A 333 7.87 3.41 14.57
N ALA A 334 8.01 2.15 14.15
CA ALA A 334 7.45 1.68 12.88
C ALA A 334 5.93 1.72 12.84
N ILE A 335 5.24 1.42 13.94
CA ILE A 335 3.77 1.58 14.04
C ILE A 335 3.41 3.06 13.92
N MET A 336 4.01 3.93 14.73
CA MET A 336 3.74 5.38 14.70
C MET A 336 3.92 5.97 13.29
N ARG A 337 5.01 5.59 12.61
CA ARG A 337 5.27 5.96 11.22
C ARG A 337 4.12 5.55 10.30
N GLU A 338 3.69 4.30 10.35
CA GLU A 338 2.69 3.77 9.40
C GLU A 338 1.26 4.20 9.72
N GLU A 339 1.00 4.64 10.95
CA GLU A 339 -0.30 5.15 11.40
C GLU A 339 -0.51 6.63 11.06
N SER A 340 0.45 7.51 11.38
CA SER A 340 0.27 8.96 11.27
C SER A 340 1.31 9.65 10.39
N LEU A 341 2.36 8.93 9.96
CA LEU A 341 3.59 9.55 9.45
C LEU A 341 4.12 10.62 10.42
N PHE A 342 4.00 10.39 11.74
CA PHE A 342 4.41 11.31 12.79
C PHE A 342 3.60 12.62 12.89
N ASP A 343 2.38 12.66 12.37
CA ASP A 343 1.47 13.79 12.61
C ASP A 343 0.75 13.64 13.96
N PRO A 344 1.06 14.47 14.98
CA PRO A 344 0.40 14.39 16.27
C PRO A 344 -1.07 14.82 16.23
N ARG A 345 -1.48 15.55 15.19
CA ARG A 345 -2.86 16.04 14.99
C ARG A 345 -3.69 15.12 14.09
N ALA A 346 -3.14 13.97 13.66
CA ALA A 346 -3.80 13.07 12.72
C ALA A 346 -5.15 12.56 13.25
N LEU A 347 -6.21 12.74 12.45
CA LEU A 347 -7.56 12.25 12.73
C LEU A 347 -8.10 11.47 11.53
N SER A 348 -8.30 10.16 11.68
CA SER A 348 -8.85 9.34 10.59
C SER A 348 -10.35 9.55 10.40
N ARG A 349 -10.88 9.10 9.25
CA ARG A 349 -12.33 9.06 8.99
C ARG A 349 -13.10 8.24 10.02
N SER A 350 -12.49 7.16 10.49
CA SER A 350 -13.01 6.29 11.55
C SER A 350 -12.76 6.84 12.96
N LYS A 351 -12.28 8.08 13.08
CA LYS A 351 -12.02 8.80 14.33
C LYS A 351 -10.84 8.25 15.15
N ALA A 352 -9.87 7.60 14.51
CA ALA A 352 -8.59 7.24 15.13
C ALA A 352 -7.72 8.50 15.32
N MET A 353 -7.01 8.62 16.44
CA MET A 353 -6.45 9.89 16.93
C MET A 353 -4.93 9.83 17.19
N GLY A 354 -4.24 10.88 16.76
CA GLY A 354 -2.84 11.20 17.08
C GLY A 354 -1.81 10.27 16.47
N LEU A 355 -0.60 10.32 17.04
CA LEU A 355 0.62 9.67 16.51
C LEU A 355 0.47 8.17 16.22
N MET A 356 -0.23 7.44 17.07
CA MET A 356 -0.45 6.00 16.97
C MET A 356 -1.88 5.63 16.55
N GLN A 357 -2.67 6.61 16.09
CA GLN A 357 -4.03 6.42 15.58
C GLN A 357 -4.90 5.54 16.50
N LEU A 358 -5.03 5.94 17.76
CA LEU A 358 -5.86 5.21 18.71
C LEU A 358 -7.35 5.48 18.46
N MET A 359 -8.14 4.40 18.42
CA MET A 359 -9.60 4.52 18.47
C MET A 359 -10.04 5.09 19.83
N PRO A 360 -11.11 5.90 19.90
CA PRO A 360 -11.52 6.54 21.16
C PRO A 360 -11.76 5.55 22.30
N PHE A 361 -12.39 4.40 21.99
CA PHE A 361 -12.61 3.32 22.94
C PHE A 361 -11.28 2.76 23.47
N THR A 362 -10.35 2.43 22.56
CA THR A 362 -9.01 1.92 22.92
C THR A 362 -8.23 2.92 23.75
N ALA A 363 -8.24 4.21 23.40
CA ALA A 363 -7.57 5.26 24.18
C ALA A 363 -8.13 5.34 25.61
N LYS A 364 -9.45 5.27 25.78
CA LYS A 364 -10.10 5.27 27.10
C LYS A 364 -9.76 4.02 27.91
N GLU A 365 -9.78 2.84 27.30
CA GLU A 365 -9.41 1.60 27.97
C GLU A 365 -7.95 1.62 28.44
N GLU A 366 -7.04 2.05 27.57
CA GLU A 366 -5.62 2.15 27.90
C GLU A 366 -5.34 3.20 28.96
N ALA A 367 -6.02 4.36 28.91
CA ALA A 367 -5.87 5.39 29.92
C ALA A 367 -6.32 4.89 31.30
N ARG A 368 -7.45 4.16 31.36
CA ARG A 368 -7.91 3.51 32.61
C ARG A 368 -6.88 2.51 33.14
N ARG A 369 -6.36 1.64 32.28
CA ARG A 369 -5.36 0.62 32.65
C ARG A 369 -4.07 1.23 33.17
N GLN A 370 -3.62 2.31 32.54
CA GLN A 370 -2.38 3.00 32.89
C GLN A 370 -2.57 4.09 33.95
N LYS A 371 -3.79 4.24 34.51
CA LYS A 371 -4.17 5.26 35.50
C LYS A 371 -3.87 6.70 35.04
N ILE A 372 -4.10 6.98 33.75
CA ILE A 372 -3.93 8.30 33.14
C ILE A 372 -5.29 8.99 33.09
N ARG A 373 -5.39 10.20 33.65
CA ARG A 373 -6.57 11.06 33.50
C ARG A 373 -6.45 11.83 32.20
N LEU A 374 -7.40 11.61 31.27
CA LEU A 374 -7.43 12.33 29.99
C LEU A 374 -8.05 13.72 30.10
N GLY A 375 -9.02 13.92 31.01
CA GLY A 375 -9.75 15.20 31.15
C GLY A 375 -10.68 15.47 29.97
N THR A 376 -10.14 15.56 28.76
CA THR A 376 -10.86 15.80 27.50
C THR A 376 -10.45 14.79 26.43
N ARG A 377 -11.13 14.82 25.28
CA ARG A 377 -10.76 13.99 24.13
C ARG A 377 -9.46 14.50 23.49
N GLU A 378 -9.26 15.80 23.51
CA GLU A 378 -8.16 16.54 22.91
C GLU A 378 -6.81 16.13 23.53
N ALA A 379 -6.80 15.75 24.81
CA ALA A 379 -5.61 15.24 25.49
C ALA A 379 -5.00 14.00 24.80
N VAL A 380 -5.77 13.23 24.02
CA VAL A 380 -5.22 12.08 23.27
C VAL A 380 -4.34 12.52 22.10
N PHE A 381 -4.42 13.77 21.64
CA PHE A 381 -3.52 14.31 20.62
C PHE A 381 -2.19 14.80 21.18
N ASP A 382 -2.03 14.89 22.51
CA ASP A 382 -0.74 15.16 23.13
C ASP A 382 0.25 14.02 22.78
N PRO A 383 1.43 14.32 22.19
CA PRO A 383 2.40 13.32 21.78
C PRO A 383 2.81 12.34 22.88
N ARG A 384 2.97 12.81 24.12
CA ARG A 384 3.40 11.99 25.26
C ARG A 384 2.29 11.03 25.67
N ILE A 385 1.06 11.52 25.82
CA ILE A 385 -0.12 10.70 26.15
C ILE A 385 -0.36 9.68 25.03
N ASN A 386 -0.43 10.11 23.77
CA ASN A 386 -0.72 9.23 22.65
C ASN A 386 0.30 8.10 22.51
N THR A 387 1.59 8.44 22.56
CA THR A 387 2.70 7.46 22.46
C THR A 387 2.64 6.45 23.60
N ARG A 388 2.40 6.91 24.84
CA ARG A 388 2.29 6.04 26.01
C ARG A 388 1.10 5.07 25.92
N LEU A 389 -0.07 5.57 25.54
CA LEU A 389 -1.26 4.73 25.37
C LEU A 389 -1.10 3.75 24.20
N GLY A 390 -0.64 4.22 23.05
CA GLY A 390 -0.52 3.43 21.83
C GLY A 390 0.53 2.33 21.95
N THR A 391 1.66 2.64 22.59
CA THR A 391 2.73 1.67 22.84
C THR A 391 2.30 0.64 23.90
N GLY A 392 1.56 1.06 24.92
CA GLY A 392 0.96 0.15 25.91
C GLY A 392 -0.03 -0.84 25.28
N TYR A 393 -0.89 -0.38 24.38
CA TYR A 393 -1.78 -1.25 23.62
C TYR A 393 -0.99 -2.22 22.72
N LEU A 394 0.04 -1.71 22.04
CA LEU A 394 0.91 -2.51 21.18
C LEU A 394 1.63 -3.62 21.97
N GLY A 395 2.12 -3.34 23.18
CA GLY A 395 2.75 -4.33 24.05
C GLY A 395 1.81 -5.45 24.48
N GLN A 396 0.54 -5.13 24.77
CA GLN A 396 -0.47 -6.16 25.05
C GLN A 396 -0.73 -7.07 23.85
N LEU A 397 -0.79 -6.50 22.65
CA LEU A 397 -0.93 -7.27 21.42
C LEU A 397 0.32 -8.11 21.14
N ALA A 398 1.52 -7.58 21.42
CA ALA A 398 2.78 -8.33 21.30
C ALA A 398 2.75 -9.58 22.18
N LYS A 399 2.44 -9.43 23.48
CA LYS A 399 2.27 -10.55 24.42
C LYS A 399 1.21 -11.56 23.94
N ARG A 400 0.05 -11.08 23.49
CA ARG A 400 -1.06 -11.93 23.01
C ARG A 400 -0.69 -12.76 21.78
N PHE A 401 0.20 -12.27 20.93
CA PHE A 401 0.63 -12.95 19.71
C PHE A 401 2.08 -13.46 19.79
N GLN A 402 2.63 -13.61 21.02
CA GLN A 402 3.96 -14.18 21.29
C GLN A 402 5.06 -13.46 20.50
N ASP A 403 5.02 -12.13 20.49
CA ASP A 403 5.98 -11.24 19.83
C ASP A 403 6.15 -11.45 18.32
N LYS A 404 5.20 -12.14 17.69
CA LYS A 404 5.15 -12.32 16.24
C LYS A 404 4.74 -11.01 15.58
N LEU A 405 5.75 -10.20 15.23
CA LEU A 405 5.63 -8.86 14.65
C LEU A 405 4.48 -8.69 13.64
N ILE A 406 4.39 -9.59 12.64
CA ILE A 406 3.37 -9.53 11.58
C ILE A 406 1.95 -9.71 12.15
N LEU A 407 1.78 -10.64 13.10
CA LEU A 407 0.49 -10.90 13.73
C LEU A 407 0.11 -9.76 14.66
N THR A 408 1.07 -9.26 15.43
CA THR A 408 0.89 -8.09 16.30
C THR A 408 0.48 -6.86 15.50
N ALA A 409 1.23 -6.50 14.45
CA ALA A 409 0.89 -5.36 13.59
C ALA A 409 -0.49 -5.52 12.94
N GLY A 410 -0.81 -6.72 12.43
CA GLY A 410 -2.12 -6.95 11.82
C GLY A 410 -3.25 -6.91 12.85
N SER A 411 -2.98 -7.30 14.10
CA SER A 411 -3.95 -7.19 15.19
C SER A 411 -4.15 -5.76 15.69
N TYR A 412 -3.13 -4.90 15.55
CA TYR A 412 -3.24 -3.47 15.84
C TYR A 412 -4.19 -2.80 14.84
N ASN A 413 -3.98 -3.05 13.55
CA ASN A 413 -4.79 -2.44 12.49
C ASN A 413 -6.20 -3.04 12.34
N ALA A 414 -6.35 -4.37 12.41
CA ALA A 414 -7.63 -5.03 12.19
C ALA A 414 -8.34 -5.49 13.47
N GLY A 415 -7.73 -5.31 14.63
CA GLY A 415 -8.22 -5.82 15.90
C GLY A 415 -7.86 -7.30 16.14
N PRO A 416 -7.65 -7.69 17.41
CA PRO A 416 -7.18 -9.02 17.77
C PRO A 416 -8.20 -10.14 17.52
N SER A 417 -9.50 -9.83 17.52
CA SER A 417 -10.57 -10.80 17.24
C SER A 417 -10.58 -11.22 15.76
N ASN A 418 -10.41 -10.27 14.84
CA ASN A 418 -10.26 -10.55 13.42
C ASN A 418 -9.03 -11.42 13.17
N MET A 419 -7.88 -11.05 13.76
CA MET A 419 -6.64 -11.79 13.62
C MET A 419 -6.75 -13.24 14.12
N LYS A 420 -7.36 -13.47 15.29
CA LYS A 420 -7.62 -14.83 15.80
C LYS A 420 -8.50 -15.65 14.85
N ARG A 421 -9.59 -15.07 14.36
CA ARG A 421 -10.51 -15.76 13.42
C ARG A 421 -9.80 -16.15 12.13
N TRP A 422 -8.95 -15.27 11.61
CA TRP A 422 -8.13 -15.49 10.42
C TRP A 422 -7.10 -16.60 10.60
N LEU A 423 -6.36 -16.58 11.70
CA LEU A 423 -5.40 -17.63 12.04
C LEU A 423 -6.07 -19.00 12.18
N LYS A 424 -7.26 -19.06 12.79
CA LYS A 424 -8.06 -20.29 12.87
C LYS A 424 -8.47 -20.78 11.48
N ARG A 425 -8.95 -19.89 10.62
CA ARG A 425 -9.43 -20.23 9.27
C ARG A 425 -8.31 -20.76 8.35
N TRP A 426 -7.08 -20.27 8.52
CA TRP A 426 -5.94 -20.64 7.67
C TRP A 426 -4.83 -21.35 8.44
N LYS A 427 -5.22 -22.23 9.38
CA LYS A 427 -4.29 -23.06 10.14
C LYS A 427 -3.43 -23.89 9.19
N GLY A 428 -2.12 -23.94 9.44
CA GLY A 428 -1.15 -24.69 8.64
C GLY A 428 -0.48 -23.91 7.51
N LEU A 429 -0.95 -22.69 7.19
CA LEU A 429 -0.20 -21.81 6.30
C LEU A 429 1.08 -21.30 6.96
N SER A 430 2.15 -21.16 6.18
CA SER A 430 3.30 -20.36 6.60
C SER A 430 2.88 -18.90 6.82
N VAL A 431 3.67 -18.16 7.61
CA VAL A 431 3.38 -16.73 7.88
C VAL A 431 3.27 -15.92 6.59
N ASP A 432 4.08 -16.22 5.57
CA ASP A 432 4.04 -15.50 4.30
C ASP A 432 2.77 -15.81 3.49
N GLU A 433 2.35 -17.08 3.45
CA GLU A 433 1.07 -17.48 2.84
C GLU A 433 -0.11 -16.85 3.59
N PHE A 434 -0.05 -16.83 4.92
CA PHE A 434 -1.04 -16.16 5.76
C PHE A 434 -1.17 -14.67 5.42
N VAL A 435 -0.05 -13.94 5.31
CA VAL A 435 -0.07 -12.52 4.94
C VAL A 435 -0.82 -12.28 3.62
N GLU A 436 -0.59 -13.11 2.60
CA GLU A 436 -1.27 -12.95 1.30
C GLU A 436 -2.75 -13.32 1.35
N THR A 437 -3.18 -14.10 2.34
CA THR A 437 -4.59 -14.49 2.52
C THR A 437 -5.39 -13.55 3.43
N ILE A 438 -4.75 -12.61 4.16
CA ILE A 438 -5.45 -11.58 4.96
C ILE A 438 -6.57 -10.90 4.13
N PRO A 439 -7.85 -10.95 4.53
CA PRO A 439 -8.97 -10.53 3.67
C PRO A 439 -8.99 -9.03 3.42
N PHE A 440 -8.68 -8.25 4.46
CA PHE A 440 -8.64 -6.81 4.36
C PHE A 440 -7.36 -6.40 3.64
N LEU A 441 -7.52 -5.85 2.44
CA LEU A 441 -6.40 -5.40 1.62
C LEU A 441 -5.56 -4.33 2.35
N GLU A 442 -6.23 -3.45 3.08
CA GLU A 442 -5.57 -2.45 3.93
C GLU A 442 -4.66 -3.10 4.95
N THR A 443 -5.18 -4.03 5.76
CA THR A 443 -4.39 -4.76 6.77
C THR A 443 -3.27 -5.57 6.15
N ARG A 444 -3.52 -6.26 5.02
CA ARG A 444 -2.47 -6.99 4.28
C ARG A 444 -1.31 -6.06 3.90
N ASN A 445 -1.61 -4.86 3.43
CA ASN A 445 -0.58 -3.91 3.05
C ASN A 445 0.08 -3.29 4.28
N TYR A 446 -0.69 -3.00 5.32
CA TYR A 446 -0.22 -2.45 6.59
C TYR A 446 0.86 -3.33 7.23
N VAL A 447 0.60 -4.64 7.40
CA VAL A 447 1.59 -5.54 8.01
C VAL A 447 2.90 -5.61 7.22
N LYS A 448 2.82 -5.51 5.89
CA LYS A 448 3.99 -5.49 5.01
C LYS A 448 4.80 -4.20 5.19
N ARG A 449 4.11 -3.05 5.29
CA ARG A 449 4.78 -1.76 5.52
C ARG A 449 5.41 -1.69 6.90
N VAL A 450 4.70 -2.08 7.96
CA VAL A 450 5.23 -2.09 9.34
C VAL A 450 6.45 -3.01 9.45
N TYR A 451 6.37 -4.24 8.91
CA TYR A 451 7.50 -5.16 8.91
C TYR A 451 8.73 -4.56 8.22
N ARG A 452 8.52 -3.96 7.03
CA ARG A 452 9.59 -3.29 6.28
C ARG A 452 10.17 -2.12 7.08
N SER A 453 9.34 -1.24 7.62
CA SER A 453 9.77 -0.07 8.37
C SER A 453 10.57 -0.46 9.61
N PHE A 454 10.08 -1.42 10.40
CA PHE A 454 10.81 -1.97 11.55
C PHE A 454 12.20 -2.48 11.18
N ARG A 455 12.29 -3.35 10.16
CA ARG A 455 13.58 -3.93 9.74
C ARG A 455 14.53 -2.90 9.16
N ILE A 456 14.03 -1.87 8.48
CA ILE A 456 14.88 -0.78 7.99
C ILE A 456 15.39 0.08 9.15
N TYR A 457 14.54 0.44 10.12
CA TYR A 457 14.97 1.13 11.34
C TYR A 457 16.09 0.39 12.07
N LYS A 458 15.89 -0.92 12.33
CA LYS A 458 16.92 -1.78 12.95
C LYS A 458 18.23 -1.77 12.17
N ARG A 459 18.16 -1.80 10.84
CA ARG A 459 19.34 -1.79 9.98
C ARG A 459 20.08 -0.45 9.97
N ILE A 460 19.39 0.67 10.14
CA ILE A 460 20.02 2.00 10.11
C ILE A 460 20.66 2.33 11.46
N TYR A 461 20.00 1.97 12.56
CA TYR A 461 20.33 2.49 13.89
C TYR A 461 20.79 1.45 14.93
N GLN A 462 20.83 0.17 14.57
CA GLN A 462 21.38 -0.89 15.43
C GLN A 462 22.43 -1.75 14.73
N SER A 463 22.88 -1.31 13.55
CA SER A 463 23.89 -2.01 12.75
C SER A 463 25.29 -1.81 13.29
#